data_AF-A0A2A6CKW0-F1
#
_entry.id   AF-A0A2A6CKW0-F1
#
_cell.length_a   1.000
_cell.length_b   1.000
_cell.length_c   1.000
_cell.angle_alpha   90.00
_cell.angle_beta   90.00
_cell.angle_gamma   90.00
#
_symmetry.space_group_name_H-M   'P 1'
#
loop_
_entity.id
_entity.type
_entity.pdbx_description
1 polymer ?
#
loop_
_entity_poly.entity_id
_entity_poly.type
_entity_poly.pdbx_seq_one_letter_code
_entity_poly.pdbx_strand_id
1 'polypeptide(L)'
;MSVEQTRNLANLPADIIRRILEECTESLESMRLISHRWNTLVRERILFGKHLAPIDSVLWSINSDGQAVLKLWFLPKYQKYLGVDDWLSSPVDCTDGNPSDLRKFECIDAGVSKAPHIFERCCTIGKLELDMDVLERENERTAMEMAIEGVHVHKLVIPFLNDSHTTRRILVLLDRTRSIHHFVLCAKDFRTFSLALDNPDNGVLYAAAARSKTTIEVRVEGNCGWHFPYWSFDRMVEHCEEKMDAHSRRWKVQGRLDVHQVCDEVVRVSIMVP
;
A
#
# COMPACT_ATOMS: atom_id res chain seq x y z
N MET A 1 27.55 -54.09 -16.57
CA MET A 1 26.89 -53.69 -15.31
C MET A 1 26.11 -52.43 -15.61
N SER A 2 24.80 -52.53 -15.77
CA SER A 2 23.92 -51.37 -15.91
C SER A 2 23.87 -50.66 -14.56
N VAL A 3 24.42 -49.45 -14.49
CA VAL A 3 24.29 -48.59 -13.31
C VAL A 3 22.81 -48.31 -13.16
N GLU A 4 22.20 -48.89 -12.13
CA GLU A 4 20.81 -48.63 -11.78
C GLU A 4 20.74 -47.17 -11.35
N GLN A 5 20.30 -46.33 -12.28
CA GLN A 5 20.29 -44.89 -12.13
C GLN A 5 19.20 -44.58 -11.09
N THR A 6 19.62 -44.39 -9.85
CA THR A 6 18.74 -44.13 -8.72
C THR A 6 18.04 -42.80 -8.97
N ARG A 7 16.74 -42.87 -9.28
CA ARG A 7 15.90 -41.71 -9.57
C ARG A 7 15.66 -40.93 -8.27
N ASN A 8 16.54 -39.97 -8.00
CA ASN A 8 16.42 -39.03 -6.90
C ASN A 8 15.95 -37.66 -7.43
N LEU A 9 15.09 -36.97 -6.67
CA LEU A 9 14.64 -35.59 -6.93
C LEU A 9 15.80 -34.61 -7.17
N ALA A 10 16.95 -34.84 -6.53
CA ALA A 10 18.15 -34.02 -6.70
C ALA A 10 18.68 -34.00 -8.15
N ASN A 11 18.42 -35.06 -8.92
CA ASN A 11 18.96 -35.27 -10.27
C ASN A 11 17.96 -34.91 -11.39
N LEU A 12 16.80 -34.34 -11.05
CA LEU A 12 15.82 -33.95 -12.06
C LEU A 12 16.37 -32.86 -12.99
N PRO A 13 16.02 -32.91 -14.30
CA PRO A 13 16.24 -31.80 -15.22
C PRO A 13 15.63 -30.48 -14.73
N ALA A 14 16.25 -29.35 -15.06
CA ALA A 14 15.86 -28.04 -14.52
C ALA A 14 14.46 -27.59 -14.96
N ASP A 15 14.05 -27.93 -16.17
CA ASP A 15 12.71 -27.70 -16.70
C ASP A 15 11.63 -28.45 -15.89
N ILE A 16 11.90 -29.69 -15.50
CA ILE A 16 11.00 -30.46 -14.63
C ILE A 16 10.93 -29.84 -13.23
N ILE A 17 12.07 -29.44 -12.65
CA ILE A 17 12.09 -28.74 -11.36
C ILE A 17 11.26 -27.46 -11.45
N ARG A 18 11.44 -26.64 -12.49
CA ARG A 18 10.69 -25.39 -12.69
C ARG A 18 9.17 -25.64 -12.74
N ARG A 19 8.71 -26.67 -13.46
CA ARG A 19 7.29 -27.07 -13.48
C ARG A 19 6.79 -27.52 -12.11
N ILE A 20 7.58 -28.27 -11.33
CA ILE A 20 7.19 -28.64 -9.96
C ILE A 20 7.06 -27.38 -9.09
N LEU A 21 8.01 -26.45 -9.22
CA LEU A 21 7.92 -25.19 -8.49
C LEU A 21 6.69 -24.37 -8.90
N GLU A 22 6.24 -24.47 -10.17
CA GLU A 22 5.00 -23.83 -10.69
C GLU A 22 3.76 -24.25 -9.93
N GLU A 23 3.67 -25.54 -9.63
CA GLU A 23 2.52 -26.13 -8.94
C GLU A 23 2.62 -26.06 -7.40
N CYS A 24 3.81 -25.81 -6.84
CA CYS A 24 4.08 -25.94 -5.39
C CYS A 24 4.58 -24.65 -4.73
N THR A 25 3.78 -23.59 -4.76
CA THR A 25 4.15 -22.28 -4.18
C THR A 25 4.30 -22.29 -2.66
N GLU A 26 3.62 -23.19 -1.96
CA GLU A 26 3.55 -23.20 -0.48
C GLU A 26 4.77 -23.87 0.17
N SER A 27 5.48 -24.72 -0.57
CA SER A 27 6.61 -25.53 -0.06
C SER A 27 7.97 -25.07 -0.60
N LEU A 28 8.06 -23.89 -1.20
CA LEU A 28 9.29 -23.40 -1.84
C LEU A 28 10.48 -23.43 -0.87
N GLU A 29 10.26 -23.07 0.39
CA GLU A 29 11.35 -23.03 1.38
C GLU A 29 11.90 -24.42 1.71
N SER A 30 11.02 -25.42 1.86
CA SER A 30 11.43 -26.81 2.07
C SER A 30 12.11 -27.40 0.83
N MET A 31 11.69 -26.99 -0.37
CA MET A 31 12.27 -27.44 -1.63
C MET A 31 13.71 -26.97 -1.83
N ARG A 32 14.11 -25.84 -1.21
CA ARG A 32 15.51 -25.37 -1.22
C ARG A 32 16.48 -26.35 -0.55
N LEU A 33 15.97 -27.21 0.32
CA LEU A 33 16.77 -28.20 1.07
C LEU A 33 17.05 -29.48 0.26
N ILE A 34 16.43 -29.67 -0.91
CA ILE A 34 16.58 -30.90 -1.72
C ILE A 34 17.99 -31.00 -2.32
N SER A 35 18.47 -29.93 -2.96
CA SER A 35 19.85 -29.84 -3.48
C SER A 35 20.23 -28.39 -3.80
N HIS A 36 21.51 -28.13 -4.03
CA HIS A 36 21.98 -26.81 -4.48
C HIS A 36 21.24 -26.34 -5.75
N ARG A 37 20.99 -27.24 -6.69
CA ARG A 37 20.29 -26.92 -7.95
C ARG A 37 18.85 -26.45 -7.67
N TRP A 38 18.15 -27.13 -6.77
CA TRP A 38 16.81 -26.71 -6.34
C TRP A 38 16.84 -25.34 -5.67
N ASN A 39 17.79 -25.10 -4.77
CA ASN A 39 17.95 -23.79 -4.13
C ASN A 39 18.19 -22.66 -5.15
N THR A 40 19.04 -22.88 -6.16
CA THR A 40 19.27 -21.90 -7.24
C THR A 40 17.98 -21.62 -8.02
N LEU A 41 17.26 -22.66 -8.46
CA LEU A 41 16.03 -22.49 -9.25
C LEU A 41 14.89 -21.87 -8.44
N VAL A 42 14.78 -22.19 -7.15
CA VAL A 42 13.84 -21.54 -6.23
C VAL A 42 14.18 -20.06 -6.08
N ARG A 43 15.46 -19.72 -5.90
CA ARG A 43 15.91 -18.32 -5.82
C ARG A 43 15.64 -17.55 -7.11
N GLU A 44 15.98 -18.13 -8.27
CA GLU A 44 15.63 -17.56 -9.59
C GLU A 44 14.13 -17.27 -9.66
N ARG A 45 13.30 -18.26 -9.32
CA ARG A 45 11.84 -18.13 -9.35
C ARG A 45 11.32 -17.03 -8.42
N ILE A 46 11.86 -16.93 -7.20
CA ILE A 46 11.50 -15.86 -6.25
C ILE A 46 11.90 -14.50 -6.82
N LEU A 47 13.08 -14.38 -7.41
CA LEU A 47 13.60 -13.14 -8.00
C LEU A 47 12.80 -12.68 -9.24
N PHE A 48 12.34 -13.61 -10.07
CA PHE A 48 11.51 -13.32 -11.27
C PHE A 48 10.01 -13.31 -10.96
N GLY A 49 9.64 -13.17 -9.68
CA GLY A 49 8.40 -13.58 -9.04
C GLY A 49 7.08 -13.07 -9.62
N LYS A 50 6.44 -13.93 -10.43
CA LYS A 50 4.98 -13.98 -10.62
C LYS A 50 4.23 -14.69 -9.48
N HIS A 51 4.94 -15.15 -8.43
CA HIS A 51 4.40 -16.08 -7.43
C HIS A 51 4.64 -15.67 -5.96
N LEU A 52 5.07 -14.42 -5.70
CA LEU A 52 5.07 -13.92 -4.31
C LEU A 52 3.64 -13.74 -3.82
N ALA A 53 3.43 -13.84 -2.52
CA ALA A 53 2.11 -13.69 -1.93
C ALA A 53 1.64 -12.24 -2.14
N PRO A 54 0.56 -11.99 -2.91
CA PRO A 54 0.00 -10.66 -2.98
C PRO A 54 -0.59 -10.31 -1.62
N ILE A 55 -0.35 -9.08 -1.17
CA ILE A 55 -1.04 -8.51 0.00
C ILE A 55 -2.06 -7.51 -0.52
N ASP A 56 -3.34 -7.79 -0.31
CA ASP A 56 -4.43 -6.96 -0.81
C ASP A 56 -4.42 -5.58 -0.14
N SER A 57 -4.23 -5.55 1.17
CA SER A 57 -4.15 -4.30 1.93
C SER A 57 -3.17 -4.41 3.09
N VAL A 58 -2.56 -3.27 3.43
CA VAL A 58 -1.69 -3.05 4.58
C VAL A 58 -2.16 -1.76 5.25
N LEU A 59 -2.27 -1.78 6.57
CA LEU A 59 -2.48 -0.60 7.39
C LEU A 59 -1.40 -0.61 8.45
N TRP A 60 -0.59 0.43 8.46
CA TRP A 60 0.41 0.66 9.49
C TRP A 60 0.02 1.91 10.24
N SER A 61 -0.28 1.77 11.54
CA SER A 61 -0.73 2.87 12.38
C SER A 61 -0.06 2.89 13.74
N ILE A 62 -0.25 3.96 14.50
CA ILE A 62 0.04 3.99 15.94
C ILE A 62 -1.31 4.02 16.67
N ASN A 63 -1.51 3.17 17.68
CA ASN A 63 -2.74 3.19 18.47
C ASN A 63 -2.71 4.29 19.56
N SER A 64 -3.81 4.42 20.31
CA SER A 64 -3.93 5.40 21.41
C SER A 64 -2.91 5.21 22.53
N ASP A 65 -2.37 4.00 22.68
CA ASP A 65 -1.35 3.67 23.67
C ASP A 65 0.06 3.97 23.16
N GLY A 66 0.18 4.53 21.95
CA GLY A 66 1.45 4.84 21.32
C GLY A 66 2.17 3.60 20.80
N GLN A 67 1.50 2.47 20.63
CA GLN A 67 2.07 1.24 20.10
C GLN A 67 1.89 1.16 18.59
N ALA A 68 2.88 0.61 17.90
CA ALA A 68 2.81 0.44 16.46
C ALA A 68 1.95 -0.79 16.12
N VAL A 69 0.96 -0.60 15.24
CA VAL A 69 0.00 -1.63 14.84
C VAL A 69 0.14 -1.87 13.34
N LEU A 70 0.37 -3.13 12.97
CA LEU A 70 0.44 -3.56 11.58
C LEU A 70 -0.72 -4.51 11.30
N LYS A 71 -1.56 -4.15 10.33
CA LYS A 71 -2.69 -4.97 9.86
C LYS A 71 -2.47 -5.34 8.40
N LEU A 72 -2.66 -6.62 8.09
CA LEU A 72 -2.48 -7.18 6.76
C LEU A 72 -3.76 -7.87 6.32
N TRP A 73 -4.14 -7.69 5.06
CA TRP A 73 -5.27 -8.37 4.44
C TRP A 73 -4.76 -9.20 3.27
N PHE A 74 -4.91 -10.52 3.37
CA PHE A 74 -4.50 -11.45 2.32
C PHE A 74 -5.20 -12.82 2.50
N LEU A 75 -5.05 -13.70 1.52
CA LEU A 75 -5.61 -15.06 1.56
C LEU A 75 -4.96 -15.95 2.63
N PRO A 76 -5.72 -16.64 3.50
CA PRO A 76 -5.19 -17.43 4.61
C PRO A 76 -4.11 -18.45 4.25
N LYS A 77 -4.12 -18.99 3.03
CA LYS A 77 -3.08 -19.92 2.54
C LYS A 77 -1.65 -19.37 2.61
N TYR A 78 -1.48 -18.05 2.58
CA TYR A 78 -0.17 -17.40 2.69
C TYR A 78 0.30 -17.14 4.13
N GLN A 79 -0.52 -17.43 5.15
CA GLN A 79 -0.22 -17.10 6.55
C GLN A 79 1.12 -17.66 7.01
N LYS A 80 1.36 -18.96 6.78
CA LYS A 80 2.62 -19.63 7.13
C LYS A 80 3.79 -19.13 6.29
N TYR A 81 3.54 -18.84 5.02
CA TYR A 81 4.56 -18.31 4.11
C TYR A 81 5.04 -16.91 4.53
N LEU A 82 4.13 -16.05 5.00
CA LEU A 82 4.47 -14.71 5.50
C LEU A 82 5.00 -14.73 6.95
N GLY A 83 4.91 -15.86 7.66
CA GLY A 83 5.40 -15.99 9.04
C GLY A 83 4.54 -15.20 10.04
N VAL A 84 3.22 -15.20 9.82
CA VAL A 84 2.21 -14.51 10.64
C VAL A 84 1.20 -15.51 11.22
N ASP A 85 1.65 -16.74 11.46
CA ASP A 85 0.88 -17.82 12.08
C ASP A 85 0.49 -17.51 13.54
N ASP A 86 1.28 -16.70 14.23
CA ASP A 86 1.06 -16.22 15.59
C ASP A 86 0.21 -14.94 15.69
N TRP A 87 -0.27 -14.40 14.57
CA TRP A 87 -1.01 -13.12 14.54
C TRP A 87 -2.51 -13.31 14.82
N LEU A 88 -3.14 -12.27 15.35
CA LEU A 88 -4.59 -12.25 15.55
C LEU A 88 -5.29 -12.23 14.18
N SER A 89 -6.09 -13.25 13.89
CA SER A 89 -6.83 -13.35 12.63
C SER A 89 -8.33 -13.09 12.83
N SER A 90 -8.93 -12.34 11.91
CA SER A 90 -10.38 -12.09 11.87
C SER A 90 -10.88 -12.07 10.42
N PRO A 91 -12.15 -12.46 10.17
CA PRO A 91 -12.76 -12.30 8.86
C PRO A 91 -12.83 -10.81 8.47
N VAL A 92 -12.80 -10.55 7.17
CA VAL A 92 -12.97 -9.19 6.64
C VAL A 92 -14.45 -8.99 6.34
N ASP A 93 -15.07 -8.01 6.99
CA ASP A 93 -16.44 -7.63 6.67
C ASP A 93 -16.46 -6.93 5.31
N CYS A 94 -17.01 -7.62 4.31
CA CYS A 94 -17.19 -7.06 2.99
C CYS A 94 -18.54 -6.35 2.92
N THR A 95 -18.52 -5.07 2.56
CA THR A 95 -19.71 -4.23 2.45
C THR A 95 -20.59 -4.59 1.24
N ASP A 96 -20.08 -5.40 0.30
CA ASP A 96 -20.77 -5.81 -0.92
C ASP A 96 -21.63 -7.08 -0.74
N GLY A 97 -21.66 -7.66 0.46
CA GLY A 97 -22.43 -8.87 0.76
C GLY A 97 -21.86 -10.16 0.17
N ASN A 98 -20.73 -10.10 -0.54
CA ASN A 98 -20.03 -11.29 -0.99
C ASN A 98 -19.09 -11.76 0.12
N PRO A 99 -19.11 -13.06 0.49
CA PRO A 99 -18.13 -13.60 1.40
C PRO A 99 -16.75 -13.49 0.74
N SER A 100 -15.86 -12.70 1.33
CA SER A 100 -14.47 -12.64 0.91
C SER A 100 -13.66 -13.68 1.65
N ASP A 101 -12.84 -14.41 0.91
CA ASP A 101 -11.86 -15.34 1.47
C ASP A 101 -10.70 -14.62 2.15
N LEU A 102 -10.63 -13.28 2.07
CA LEU A 102 -9.60 -12.49 2.73
C LEU A 102 -9.77 -12.52 4.24
N ARG A 103 -8.63 -12.57 4.93
CA ARG A 103 -8.57 -12.40 6.39
C ARG A 103 -7.70 -11.23 6.76
N LYS A 104 -8.10 -10.55 7.83
CA LYS A 104 -7.31 -9.53 8.50
C LYS A 104 -6.42 -10.21 9.54
N PHE A 105 -5.12 -9.99 9.42
CA PHE A 105 -4.10 -10.40 10.39
C PHE A 105 -3.53 -9.16 11.06
N GLU A 106 -3.47 -9.15 12.39
CA GLU A 106 -3.14 -7.98 13.19
C GLU A 106 -2.05 -8.30 14.22
N CYS A 107 -1.05 -7.44 14.30
CA CYS A 107 0.00 -7.51 15.32
C CYS A 107 0.31 -6.13 15.90
N ILE A 108 0.69 -6.12 17.19
CA ILE A 108 1.02 -4.93 17.97
C ILE A 108 2.50 -5.04 18.39
N ASP A 109 3.25 -3.96 18.21
CA ASP A 109 4.68 -3.79 18.53
C ASP A 109 5.63 -4.85 17.93
N ALA A 110 5.68 -6.05 18.51
CA ALA A 110 6.66 -7.08 18.17
C ALA A 110 6.62 -7.49 16.68
N GLY A 111 5.43 -7.51 16.07
CA GLY A 111 5.27 -7.83 14.65
C GLY A 111 5.81 -6.76 13.70
N VAL A 112 5.96 -5.52 14.17
CA VAL A 112 6.48 -4.43 13.33
C VAL A 112 7.95 -4.64 13.00
N SER A 113 8.72 -5.21 13.93
CA SER A 113 10.10 -5.63 13.66
C SER A 113 10.21 -6.72 12.60
N LYS A 114 9.15 -7.53 12.41
CA LYS A 114 9.07 -8.56 11.36
C LYS A 114 8.63 -7.99 10.00
N ALA A 115 8.19 -6.73 9.93
CA ALA A 115 7.65 -6.13 8.72
C ALA A 115 8.60 -6.25 7.52
N PRO A 116 9.90 -5.89 7.60
CA PRO A 116 10.80 -6.02 6.45
C PRO A 116 10.81 -7.43 5.86
N HIS A 117 10.85 -8.45 6.71
CA HIS A 117 10.84 -9.86 6.28
C HIS A 117 9.52 -10.29 5.62
N ILE A 118 8.39 -9.73 6.08
CA ILE A 118 7.08 -9.97 5.45
C ILE A 118 7.06 -9.39 4.03
N PHE A 119 7.56 -8.15 3.88
CA PHE A 119 7.57 -7.47 2.61
C PHE A 119 8.62 -7.99 1.62
N GLU A 120 9.75 -8.51 2.10
CA GLU A 120 10.71 -9.26 1.26
C GLU A 120 10.05 -10.47 0.56
N ARG A 121 8.98 -11.01 1.14
CA ARG A 121 8.21 -12.15 0.60
C ARG A 121 7.00 -11.72 -0.22
N CYS A 122 6.79 -10.41 -0.40
CA CYS A 122 5.68 -9.82 -1.12
C CYS A 122 6.20 -9.08 -2.36
N CYS A 123 5.62 -9.32 -3.55
CA CYS A 123 5.94 -8.51 -4.73
C CYS A 123 5.05 -7.27 -4.83
N THR A 124 3.80 -7.40 -4.41
CA THR A 124 2.72 -6.46 -4.72
C THR A 124 1.84 -6.22 -3.50
N ILE A 125 1.65 -4.94 -3.18
CA ILE A 125 0.65 -4.48 -2.23
C ILE A 125 -0.46 -3.80 -3.02
N GLY A 126 -1.70 -4.27 -2.87
CA GLY A 126 -2.88 -3.62 -3.46
C GLY A 126 -3.08 -2.22 -2.88
N LYS A 127 -3.24 -2.13 -1.56
CA LYS A 127 -3.41 -0.86 -0.84
C LYS A 127 -2.44 -0.79 0.35
N LEU A 128 -1.58 0.21 0.41
CA LEU A 128 -0.77 0.54 1.57
C LEU A 128 -1.33 1.80 2.21
N GLU A 129 -1.83 1.70 3.44
CA GLU A 129 -2.32 2.82 4.23
C GLU A 129 -1.38 3.08 5.40
N LEU A 130 -0.92 4.31 5.54
CA LEU A 130 0.03 4.71 6.59
C LEU A 130 -0.59 5.78 7.45
N ASP A 131 -0.71 5.55 8.76
CA ASP A 131 -1.11 6.58 9.70
C ASP A 131 0.04 7.57 9.94
N MET A 132 -0.33 8.79 10.30
CA MET A 132 0.60 9.93 10.37
C MET A 132 1.60 9.79 11.50
N ASP A 133 1.15 9.27 12.62
CA ASP A 133 1.98 9.05 13.81
C ASP A 133 3.15 8.09 13.53
N VAL A 134 3.03 7.25 12.50
CA VAL A 134 4.11 6.35 12.05
C VAL A 134 5.24 7.14 11.38
N LEU A 135 4.91 8.17 10.60
CA LEU A 135 5.89 8.99 9.89
C LEU A 135 6.66 9.96 10.81
N GLU A 136 6.13 10.23 11.99
CA GLU A 136 6.75 11.11 12.98
C GLU A 136 7.85 10.41 13.78
N ARG A 137 7.79 9.08 13.88
CA ARG A 137 8.75 8.28 14.66
C ARG A 137 9.84 7.70 13.78
N GLU A 138 11.08 8.04 14.09
CA GLU A 138 12.25 7.69 13.27
C GLU A 138 12.43 6.19 13.07
N ASN A 139 12.21 5.39 14.12
CA ASN A 139 12.41 3.94 14.08
C ASN A 139 11.37 3.26 13.20
N GLU A 140 10.09 3.60 13.38
CA GLU A 140 8.98 3.09 12.61
C GLU A 140 9.08 3.54 11.14
N ARG A 141 9.48 4.80 10.91
CA ARG A 141 9.75 5.30 9.56
C ARG A 141 10.87 4.51 8.88
N THR A 142 11.99 4.29 9.57
CA THR A 142 13.12 3.54 9.02
C THR A 142 12.72 2.09 8.73
N ALA A 143 12.00 1.45 9.66
CA ALA A 143 11.48 0.09 9.47
C ALA A 143 10.56 0.00 8.26
N MET A 144 9.68 0.99 8.07
CA MET A 144 8.77 1.08 6.94
C MET A 144 9.52 1.33 5.62
N GLU A 145 10.46 2.27 5.59
CA GLU A 145 11.29 2.55 4.41
C GLU A 145 12.02 1.29 3.94
N MET A 146 12.64 0.55 4.87
CA MET A 146 13.29 -0.74 4.57
C MET A 146 12.29 -1.79 4.11
N ALA A 147 11.10 -1.82 4.73
CA ALA A 147 10.06 -2.78 4.41
C ALA A 147 9.51 -2.61 2.99
N ILE A 148 9.24 -1.39 2.56
CA ILE A 148 8.61 -1.13 1.25
C ILE A 148 9.64 -1.04 0.11
N GLU A 149 10.93 -1.07 0.42
CA GLU A 149 11.99 -1.04 -0.57
C GLU A 149 11.86 -2.25 -1.51
N GLY A 150 11.80 -1.99 -2.82
CA GLY A 150 11.65 -3.07 -3.80
C GLY A 150 10.21 -3.57 -4.00
N VAL A 151 9.23 -3.09 -3.23
CA VAL A 151 7.83 -3.55 -3.32
C VAL A 151 7.04 -2.69 -4.32
N HIS A 152 6.16 -3.35 -5.08
CA HIS A 152 5.22 -2.69 -5.96
C HIS A 152 3.95 -2.30 -5.19
N VAL A 153 3.58 -1.03 -5.17
CA VAL A 153 2.41 -0.56 -4.42
C VAL A 153 1.39 0.01 -5.41
N HIS A 154 0.24 -0.65 -5.56
CA HIS A 154 -0.79 -0.17 -6.48
C HIS A 154 -1.43 1.13 -5.98
N LYS A 155 -1.81 1.16 -4.69
CA LYS A 155 -2.44 2.32 -4.05
C LYS A 155 -1.76 2.65 -2.74
N LEU A 156 -1.11 3.80 -2.64
CA LEU A 156 -0.60 4.34 -1.36
C LEU A 156 -1.62 5.36 -0.83
N VAL A 157 -2.05 5.21 0.42
CA VAL A 157 -3.00 6.11 1.10
C VAL A 157 -2.32 6.69 2.32
N ILE A 158 -2.27 8.02 2.39
CA ILE A 158 -1.73 8.73 3.55
C ILE A 158 -2.77 9.76 3.99
N PRO A 159 -3.17 9.81 5.27
CA PRO A 159 -3.97 10.91 5.79
C PRO A 159 -3.27 12.24 5.52
N PHE A 160 -4.04 13.32 5.39
CA PHE A 160 -3.53 14.60 4.95
C PHE A 160 -2.70 15.30 6.04
N LEU A 161 -1.72 16.10 5.60
CA LEU A 161 -0.70 16.73 6.43
C LEU A 161 -0.76 18.25 6.48
N ASN A 162 -0.87 18.76 7.70
CA ASN A 162 -0.47 20.11 8.16
C ASN A 162 0.96 20.56 7.78
N ASP A 163 1.93 19.64 7.66
CA ASP A 163 3.36 20.01 7.76
C ASP A 163 4.24 19.67 6.54
N SER A 164 5.13 20.62 6.23
CA SER A 164 6.15 20.59 5.20
C SER A 164 7.17 19.46 5.39
N HIS A 165 7.54 19.12 6.64
CA HIS A 165 8.50 18.05 6.89
C HIS A 165 7.95 16.69 6.44
N THR A 166 6.68 16.43 6.70
CA THR A 166 6.09 15.14 6.34
C THR A 166 5.87 15.02 4.83
N THR A 167 5.58 16.12 4.14
CA THR A 167 5.57 16.15 2.66
C THR A 167 6.92 15.71 2.09
N ARG A 168 8.04 16.19 2.66
CA ARG A 168 9.38 15.72 2.25
C ARG A 168 9.60 14.25 2.54
N ARG A 169 9.11 13.73 3.67
CA ARG A 169 9.21 12.31 4.00
C ARG A 169 8.43 11.44 3.01
N ILE A 170 7.23 11.86 2.62
CA ILE A 170 6.43 11.19 1.58
C ILE A 170 7.20 11.15 0.26
N LEU A 171 7.84 12.25 -0.15
CA LEU A 171 8.64 12.28 -1.37
C LEU A 171 9.77 11.23 -1.35
N VAL A 172 10.43 11.03 -0.22
CA VAL A 172 11.45 9.99 -0.06
C VAL A 172 10.84 8.59 -0.20
N LEU A 173 9.63 8.36 0.32
CA LEU A 173 8.92 7.09 0.14
C LEU A 173 8.58 6.85 -1.32
N LEU A 174 8.06 7.86 -2.02
CA LEU A 174 7.71 7.77 -3.44
C LEU A 174 8.94 7.38 -4.29
N ASP A 175 10.11 7.94 -3.97
CA ASP A 175 11.37 7.67 -4.70
C ASP A 175 11.91 6.26 -4.45
N ARG A 176 11.70 5.69 -3.25
CA ARG A 176 12.24 4.36 -2.88
C ARG A 176 11.38 3.17 -3.29
N THR A 177 10.07 3.37 -3.45
CA THR A 177 9.18 2.30 -3.93
C THR A 177 9.41 2.03 -5.42
N ARG A 178 9.40 0.75 -5.85
CA ARG A 178 9.66 0.40 -7.27
C ARG A 178 8.69 1.07 -8.24
N SER A 179 7.44 1.24 -7.80
CA SER A 179 6.44 2.08 -8.46
C SER A 179 5.21 2.18 -7.59
N ILE A 180 4.74 3.41 -7.39
CA ILE A 180 3.39 3.69 -6.89
C ILE A 180 2.55 4.11 -8.09
N HIS A 181 1.47 3.39 -8.35
CA HIS A 181 0.57 3.74 -9.46
C HIS A 181 -0.43 4.82 -9.07
N HIS A 182 -0.97 4.72 -7.86
CA HIS A 182 -2.00 5.61 -7.38
C HIS A 182 -1.64 6.07 -5.96
N PHE A 183 -1.48 7.37 -5.78
CA PHE A 183 -1.17 7.98 -4.50
C PHE A 183 -2.36 8.80 -4.02
N VAL A 184 -2.91 8.47 -2.85
CA VAL A 184 -4.09 9.12 -2.28
C VAL A 184 -3.73 9.87 -1.01
N LEU A 185 -4.02 11.16 -0.99
CA LEU A 185 -3.89 12.04 0.18
C LEU A 185 -5.28 12.28 0.79
N CYS A 186 -5.54 11.77 2.00
CA CYS A 186 -6.87 11.78 2.61
C CYS A 186 -7.02 12.88 3.69
N ALA A 187 -7.70 13.99 3.41
CA ALA A 187 -8.01 15.03 4.39
C ALA A 187 -9.28 14.70 5.18
N LYS A 188 -9.22 14.92 6.51
CA LYS A 188 -10.35 14.72 7.44
C LYS A 188 -11.41 15.82 7.36
N ASP A 189 -11.05 17.00 6.82
CA ASP A 189 -11.96 18.12 6.69
C ASP A 189 -11.54 19.06 5.54
N PHE A 190 -12.48 19.90 5.11
CA PHE A 190 -12.28 20.86 4.01
C PHE A 190 -11.29 21.97 4.33
N ARG A 191 -11.09 22.31 5.61
CA ARG A 191 -10.11 23.34 5.99
C ARG A 191 -8.70 22.82 5.75
N THR A 192 -8.45 21.59 6.18
CA THR A 192 -7.23 20.83 5.97
C THR A 192 -6.96 20.65 4.47
N PHE A 193 -8.01 20.41 3.67
CA PHE A 193 -7.90 20.40 2.21
C PHE A 193 -7.56 21.75 1.58
N SER A 194 -8.16 22.87 2.01
CA SER A 194 -7.78 24.17 1.46
C SER A 194 -6.32 24.49 1.79
N LEU A 195 -5.89 24.20 3.02
CA LEU A 195 -4.49 24.35 3.44
C LEU A 195 -3.55 23.51 2.57
N ALA A 196 -3.98 22.30 2.18
CA ALA A 196 -3.29 21.47 1.21
C ALA A 196 -3.02 22.19 -0.10
N LEU A 197 -4.09 22.67 -0.73
CA LEU A 197 -4.02 23.25 -2.07
C LEU A 197 -3.21 24.56 -2.08
N ASP A 198 -3.23 25.27 -0.95
CA ASP A 198 -2.54 26.55 -0.82
C ASP A 198 -1.04 26.41 -0.47
N ASN A 199 -0.62 25.26 0.07
CA ASN A 199 0.76 25.00 0.47
C ASN A 199 1.72 24.99 -0.74
N PRO A 200 2.72 25.89 -0.79
CA PRO A 200 3.65 25.96 -1.92
C PRO A 200 4.53 24.71 -2.08
N ASP A 201 4.81 23.97 -1.01
CA ASP A 201 5.65 22.77 -1.06
C ASP A 201 4.97 21.60 -1.76
N ASN A 202 3.63 21.60 -1.83
CA ASN A 202 2.87 20.57 -2.54
C ASN A 202 3.11 20.61 -4.06
N GLY A 203 3.56 21.75 -4.60
CA GLY A 203 4.03 21.83 -5.99
C GLY A 203 5.16 20.82 -6.29
N VAL A 204 6.03 20.55 -5.31
CA VAL A 204 7.11 19.57 -5.46
C VAL A 204 6.57 18.14 -5.51
N LEU A 205 5.54 17.86 -4.70
CA LEU A 205 4.85 16.57 -4.66
C LEU A 205 4.15 16.26 -5.99
N TYR A 206 3.39 17.23 -6.52
CA TYR A 206 2.75 17.09 -7.83
C TYR A 206 3.78 16.91 -8.94
N ALA A 207 4.86 17.68 -8.93
CA ALA A 207 5.93 17.53 -9.92
C ALA A 207 6.65 16.18 -9.83
N ALA A 208 6.82 15.63 -8.61
CA ALA A 208 7.41 14.31 -8.42
C ALA A 208 6.51 13.20 -8.96
N ALA A 209 5.22 13.23 -8.65
CA ALA A 209 4.28 12.23 -9.13
C ALA A 209 4.09 12.26 -10.65
N ALA A 210 4.05 13.45 -11.24
CA ALA A 210 4.00 13.60 -12.70
C ALA A 210 5.24 12.97 -13.37
N ARG A 211 6.44 13.08 -12.77
CA ARG A 211 7.66 12.43 -13.26
C ARG A 211 7.60 10.91 -13.15
N SER A 212 6.99 10.38 -12.10
CA SER A 212 6.86 8.93 -11.87
C SER A 212 5.64 8.30 -12.55
N LYS A 213 4.81 9.09 -13.27
CA LYS A 213 3.52 8.66 -13.83
C LYS A 213 2.58 8.09 -12.76
N THR A 214 2.69 8.65 -11.55
CA THR A 214 1.84 8.30 -10.41
C THR A 214 0.65 9.22 -10.42
N THR A 215 -0.55 8.66 -10.44
CA THR A 215 -1.76 9.47 -10.28
C THR A 215 -1.90 9.92 -8.83
N ILE A 216 -2.03 11.22 -8.59
CA ILE A 216 -2.36 11.72 -7.24
C ILE A 216 -3.85 11.93 -7.15
N GLU A 217 -4.50 11.33 -6.15
CA GLU A 217 -5.86 11.62 -5.70
C GLU A 217 -5.77 12.42 -4.40
N VAL A 218 -6.12 13.70 -4.40
CA VAL A 218 -6.40 14.40 -3.14
C VAL A 218 -7.85 14.14 -2.78
N ARG A 219 -8.07 13.37 -1.72
CA ARG A 219 -9.38 12.95 -1.22
C ARG A 219 -9.74 13.73 0.04
N VAL A 220 -10.94 14.28 0.11
CA VAL A 220 -11.50 14.84 1.35
C VAL A 220 -12.76 14.11 1.69
N GLU A 221 -12.95 13.75 2.95
CA GLU A 221 -14.24 13.32 3.47
C GLU A 221 -14.56 14.22 4.66
N GLY A 222 -15.59 15.06 4.54
CA GLY A 222 -15.94 16.03 5.57
C GLY A 222 -17.45 16.13 5.74
N ASN A 223 -17.88 16.42 6.97
CA ASN A 223 -19.28 16.70 7.26
C ASN A 223 -19.62 18.16 6.86
N CYS A 224 -20.57 18.33 5.93
CA CYS A 224 -21.01 19.64 5.46
C CYS A 224 -21.67 20.47 6.57
N GLY A 225 -22.44 19.83 7.44
CA GLY A 225 -23.29 20.51 8.43
C GLY A 225 -22.53 21.14 9.60
N TRP A 226 -21.41 20.56 10.01
CA TRP A 226 -20.70 21.00 11.23
C TRP A 226 -19.85 22.24 11.04
N HIS A 227 -19.17 22.35 9.89
CA HIS A 227 -18.25 23.47 9.63
C HIS A 227 -18.85 24.54 8.72
N PHE A 228 -19.85 24.19 7.91
CA PHE A 228 -20.44 25.09 6.93
C PHE A 228 -21.96 24.92 6.91
N PRO A 229 -22.68 25.37 7.95
CA PRO A 229 -24.14 25.17 8.07
C PRO A 229 -24.95 25.82 6.94
N TYR A 230 -24.32 26.63 6.09
CA TYR A 230 -24.95 27.32 4.95
C TYR A 230 -24.52 26.79 3.58
N TRP A 231 -23.74 25.70 3.54
CA TRP A 231 -23.27 25.12 2.27
C TRP A 231 -24.17 23.96 1.90
N SER A 232 -24.93 24.14 0.82
CA SER A 232 -25.53 23.02 0.10
C SER A 232 -24.44 22.21 -0.58
N PHE A 233 -24.77 20.96 -0.93
CA PHE A 233 -23.92 20.11 -1.78
C PHE A 233 -23.47 20.86 -3.04
N ASP A 234 -24.41 21.47 -3.77
CA ASP A 234 -24.13 22.21 -5.01
C ASP A 234 -23.15 23.36 -4.81
N ARG A 235 -23.32 24.14 -3.73
CA ARG A 235 -22.41 25.25 -3.40
C ARG A 235 -21.01 24.75 -3.08
N MET A 236 -20.90 23.57 -2.49
CA MET A 236 -19.61 22.96 -2.20
C MET A 236 -18.92 22.45 -3.47
N VAL A 237 -19.67 21.86 -4.40
CA VAL A 237 -19.17 21.49 -5.73
C VAL A 237 -18.62 22.73 -6.44
N GLU A 238 -19.42 23.80 -6.53
CA GLU A 238 -19.03 25.08 -7.16
C GLU A 238 -17.75 25.64 -6.52
N HIS A 239 -17.67 25.65 -5.19
CA HIS A 239 -16.47 26.12 -4.50
C HIS A 239 -15.22 25.26 -4.80
N CYS A 240 -15.38 23.93 -4.86
CA CYS A 240 -14.30 23.02 -5.20
C CYS A 240 -13.83 23.22 -6.65
N GLU A 241 -14.76 23.47 -7.58
CA GLU A 241 -14.46 23.80 -8.99
C GLU A 241 -13.67 25.12 -9.10
N GLU A 242 -14.11 26.19 -8.42
CA GLU A 242 -13.41 27.47 -8.39
C GLU A 242 -11.97 27.33 -7.85
N LYS A 243 -11.81 26.55 -6.77
CA LYS A 243 -10.50 26.29 -6.15
C LYS A 243 -9.61 25.45 -7.07
N MET A 244 -10.19 24.49 -7.78
CA MET A 244 -9.48 23.70 -8.77
C MET A 244 -8.98 24.55 -9.94
N ASP A 245 -9.80 25.45 -10.47
CA ASP A 245 -9.39 26.36 -11.53
C ASP A 245 -8.26 27.29 -11.08
N ALA A 246 -8.30 27.76 -9.84
CA ALA A 246 -7.19 28.52 -9.25
C ALA A 246 -5.92 27.66 -9.12
N HIS A 247 -6.06 26.41 -8.66
CA HIS A 247 -4.95 25.48 -8.46
C HIS A 247 -4.29 25.05 -9.79
N SER A 248 -5.10 24.68 -10.80
CA SER A 248 -4.63 24.34 -12.14
C SER A 248 -3.88 25.51 -12.79
N ARG A 249 -4.35 26.74 -12.61
CA ARG A 249 -3.63 27.95 -13.05
C ARG A 249 -2.30 28.13 -12.33
N ARG A 250 -2.28 27.93 -11.00
CA ARG A 250 -1.09 28.11 -10.16
C ARG A 250 0.01 27.08 -10.48
N TRP A 251 -0.35 25.81 -10.61
CA TRP A 251 0.62 24.71 -10.72
C TRP A 251 0.81 24.20 -12.15
N LYS A 252 0.03 24.69 -13.12
CA LYS A 252 0.05 24.24 -14.52
C LYS A 252 -0.20 22.74 -14.68
N VAL A 253 -0.98 22.17 -13.77
CA VAL A 253 -1.37 20.77 -13.79
C VAL A 253 -2.82 20.68 -14.25
N GLN A 254 -3.06 19.92 -15.32
CA GLN A 254 -4.42 19.54 -15.74
C GLN A 254 -4.85 18.35 -14.89
N GLY A 255 -5.73 18.60 -13.92
CA GLY A 255 -6.34 17.56 -13.12
C GLY A 255 -7.81 17.36 -13.50
N ARG A 256 -8.38 16.24 -13.07
CA ARG A 256 -9.82 15.99 -13.09
C ARG A 256 -10.35 16.13 -11.66
N LEU A 257 -11.38 16.95 -11.48
CA LEU A 257 -12.14 17.01 -10.24
C LEU A 257 -13.32 16.05 -10.33
N ASP A 258 -13.43 15.14 -9.37
CA ASP A 258 -14.60 14.29 -9.19
C ASP A 258 -15.19 14.57 -7.80
N VAL A 259 -16.45 14.99 -7.75
CA VAL A 259 -17.18 15.21 -6.49
C VAL A 259 -18.31 14.18 -6.38
N HIS A 260 -18.31 13.42 -5.30
CA HIS A 260 -19.29 12.38 -5.04
C HIS A 260 -19.96 12.60 -3.69
N GLN A 261 -21.29 12.65 -3.67
CA GLN A 261 -22.04 12.58 -2.41
C GLN A 261 -21.94 11.15 -1.86
N VAL A 262 -21.37 11.00 -0.66
CA VAL A 262 -21.28 9.71 0.05
C VAL A 262 -22.56 9.46 0.84
N CYS A 263 -23.06 10.49 1.52
CA CYS A 263 -24.37 10.53 2.15
C CYS A 263 -24.86 11.99 2.27
N ASP A 264 -26.01 12.23 2.90
CA ASP A 264 -26.62 13.57 3.04
C ASP A 264 -25.66 14.62 3.60
N GLU A 265 -24.75 14.22 4.50
CA GLU A 265 -23.82 15.12 5.17
C GLU A 265 -22.37 14.96 4.75
N VAL A 266 -22.01 13.92 4.00
CA VAL A 266 -20.61 13.62 3.66
C VAL A 266 -20.42 13.65 2.16
N VAL A 267 -19.45 14.44 1.73
CA VAL A 267 -19.03 14.53 0.34
C VAL A 267 -17.58 14.10 0.24
N ARG A 268 -17.31 13.33 -0.82
CA ARG A 268 -15.98 12.97 -1.25
C ARG A 268 -15.58 13.85 -2.42
N VAL A 269 -14.52 14.63 -2.23
CA VAL A 269 -13.89 15.40 -3.31
C VAL A 269 -12.58 14.71 -3.66
N SER A 270 -12.41 14.35 -4.93
CA SER A 270 -11.22 13.69 -5.47
C SER A 270 -10.61 14.55 -6.57
N ILE A 271 -9.39 15.04 -6.35
CA ILE A 271 -8.60 15.71 -7.40
C ILE A 271 -7.61 14.72 -7.96
N MET A 272 -7.78 14.34 -9.22
CA MET A 272 -6.91 13.41 -9.94
C MET A 272 -5.90 14.18 -10.79
N VAL A 273 -4.62 14.04 -10.48
CA VAL A 273 -3.51 14.59 -11.25
C VAL A 273 -2.77 13.45 -11.97
N PRO A 274 -2.65 13.46 -13.31
CA PRO A 274 -1.95 12.43 -14.07
C PRO A 274 -0.42 12.50 -13.95
#